data_AF-W1XIS7-F1
#
_entry.id   AF-W1XIS7-F1
#
_cell.length_a   1.000
_cell.length_b   1.000
_cell.length_c   1.000
_cell.angle_alpha   90.00
_cell.angle_beta   90.00
_cell.angle_gamma   90.00
#
_symmetry.space_group_name_H-M   'P 1'
#
loop_
_entity.id
_entity.type
_entity.pdbx_description
1 polymer ?
#
loop_
_entity_poly.entity_id
_entity_poly.type
_entity_poly.pdbx_seq_one_letter_code
_entity_poly.pdbx_strand_id
1 'polypeptide(L)' 'QARRRLKNRIALTLSMATMAFGLFWLIWILMSTITRGIDGMSLALFTEMTPPPNTEGGGLANALAGSGLLILWAT' A
#
# COMPACT_ATOMS: atom_id res chain seq x y z
N GLN A 1 -1.27 -41.28 25.59
CA GLN A 1 -1.94 -40.50 24.52
C GLN A 1 -2.18 -39.02 24.88
N ALA A 2 -2.82 -38.69 26.01
CA ALA A 2 -3.18 -37.30 26.40
C ALA A 2 -2.04 -36.26 26.24
N ARG A 3 -0.81 -36.57 26.67
CA ARG A 3 0.37 -35.69 26.57
C ARG A 3 0.73 -35.27 25.12
N ARG A 4 0.47 -36.13 24.12
CA ARG A 4 0.66 -35.79 22.69
C ARG A 4 -0.45 -34.87 22.18
N ARG A 5 -1.71 -35.12 22.57
CA ARG A 5 -2.86 -34.26 22.23
C ARG A 5 -2.72 -32.85 22.81
N LEU A 6 -2.26 -32.71 24.05
CA LEU A 6 -2.00 -31.41 24.69
C LEU A 6 -0.91 -30.63 23.94
N LYS A 7 0.24 -31.26 23.65
CA LYS A 7 1.31 -30.64 22.85
C LYS A 7 0.82 -30.19 21.47
N ASN A 8 0.05 -31.02 20.77
CA ASN A 8 -0.51 -30.66 19.47
C ASN A 8 -1.43 -29.45 19.54
N ARG A 9 -2.31 -29.39 20.56
CA ARG A 9 -3.23 -28.26 20.76
C ARG A 9 -2.47 -26.96 21.04
N ILE A 10 -1.45 -26.99 21.91
CA ILE A 10 -0.59 -25.83 22.20
C ILE A 10 0.12 -25.34 20.93
N ALA A 11 0.70 -26.25 20.14
CA ALA A 11 1.38 -25.91 18.89
C ALA A 11 0.43 -25.25 17.87
N LEU A 12 -0.79 -25.79 17.73
CA LEU A 12 -1.81 -25.24 16.83
C LEU A 12 -2.27 -23.85 17.28
N THR A 13 -2.56 -23.66 18.57
CA THR A 13 -2.97 -22.33 19.09
C THR A 13 -1.86 -21.29 18.96
N LEU A 14 -0.59 -21.69 19.16
CA LEU A 14 0.55 -20.78 19.02
C LEU A 14 0.77 -20.41 17.54
N SER A 15 0.66 -21.36 16.62
CA SER A 15 0.72 -21.10 15.17
C SER A 15 -0.38 -20.13 14.72
N MET A 16 -1.63 -20.35 15.14
CA MET A 16 -2.74 -19.44 14.85
C MET A 16 -2.55 -18.05 15.46
N ALA A 17 -2.00 -17.95 16.68
CA ALA A 17 -1.70 -16.67 17.31
C ALA A 17 -0.63 -15.87 16.53
N THR A 18 0.46 -16.53 16.11
CA THR A 18 1.50 -15.89 15.28
C THR A 18 0.95 -15.45 13.92
N MET A 19 0.11 -16.26 13.28
CA MET A 19 -0.55 -15.91 12.02
C MET A 19 -1.47 -14.69 12.19
N ALA A 20 -2.31 -14.67 13.22
CA ALA A 20 -3.22 -13.56 13.49
C ALA A 20 -2.46 -12.26 13.80
N PHE A 21 -1.36 -12.34 14.55
CA PHE A 21 -0.50 -11.19 14.85
C PHE A 21 0.13 -10.59 13.59
N GLY A 22 0.63 -11.42 12.66
CA GLY A 22 1.16 -10.94 11.38
C GLY A 22 0.08 -10.32 10.48
N LEU A 23 -1.08 -10.98 10.37
CA LEU A 23 -2.22 -10.49 9.58
C LEU A 23 -2.78 -9.16 10.11
N PHE A 24 -2.81 -8.96 11.42
CA PHE A 24 -3.25 -7.70 12.03
C PHE A 24 -2.44 -6.51 11.51
N TRP A 25 -1.11 -6.59 11.56
CA TRP A 25 -0.24 -5.52 11.06
C TRP A 25 -0.29 -5.38 9.53
N LEU A 26 -0.43 -6.49 8.78
CA LEU A 26 -0.60 -6.45 7.33
C LEU A 26 -1.89 -5.72 6.92
N ILE A 27 -3.01 -6.03 7.57
CA ILE A 27 -4.29 -5.37 7.32
C ILE A 27 -4.21 -3.90 7.75
N TRP A 28 -3.58 -3.59 8.89
CA TRP A 28 -3.37 -2.21 9.33
C TRP A 28 -2.60 -1.39 8.29
N ILE A 29 -1.42 -1.85 7.84
CA ILE A 29 -0.62 -1.09 6.88
C ILE A 29 -1.32 -1.00 5.51
N LEU A 30 -1.97 -2.06 5.06
CA LEU A 30 -2.76 -2.05 3.83
C LEU A 30 -3.89 -1.01 3.90
N MET A 31 -4.66 -0.99 4.99
CA MET A 31 -5.71 0.01 5.21
C MET A 31 -5.15 1.43 5.28
N SER A 32 -4.03 1.64 5.99
CA SER A 32 -3.38 2.96 6.08
C SER A 32 -2.83 3.43 4.73
N THR A 33 -2.36 2.52 3.87
CA THR A 33 -1.89 2.87 2.52
C THR A 33 -3.07 3.15 1.60
N ILE A 34 -4.16 2.40 1.71
CA ILE A 34 -5.38 2.62 0.92
C ILE A 34 -6.03 3.96 1.29
N THR A 35 -6.21 4.27 2.58
CA THR A 35 -6.84 5.54 2.98
C THR A 35 -6.00 6.73 2.55
N ARG A 36 -4.72 6.78 2.94
CA ARG A 36 -3.79 7.87 2.57
C ARG A 36 -3.57 7.97 1.06
N GLY A 37 -3.61 6.83 0.35
CA GLY A 37 -3.52 6.79 -1.11
C GLY A 37 -4.76 7.39 -1.78
N ILE A 38 -5.96 7.04 -1.31
CA ILE A 38 -7.23 7.60 -1.81
C ILE A 38 -7.33 9.09 -1.47
N ASP A 39 -6.96 9.50 -0.25
CA ASP A 39 -6.92 10.91 0.16
C ASP A 39 -5.98 11.75 -0.75
N GLY A 40 -4.94 11.13 -1.32
CA GLY A 40 -4.04 11.74 -2.31
C GLY A 40 -4.55 11.69 -3.76
N MET A 41 -5.56 10.89 -4.10
CA MET A 41 -6.11 10.79 -5.45
C MET A 41 -7.15 11.89 -5.72
N SER A 42 -6.65 13.10 -5.97
CA SER A 42 -7.46 14.24 -6.43
C SER A 42 -7.39 14.43 -7.94
N LEU A 43 -8.34 15.19 -8.52
CA LEU A 43 -8.25 15.57 -9.94
C LEU A 43 -6.99 16.42 -10.23
N ALA A 44 -6.61 17.27 -9.26
CA ALA A 44 -5.41 18.10 -9.30
C ALA A 44 -4.13 17.26 -9.47
N LEU A 45 -4.06 16.06 -8.87
CA LEU A 45 -2.93 15.14 -9.06
C LEU A 45 -2.66 14.82 -10.53
N PHE A 46 -3.69 14.77 -11.37
CA PHE A 46 -3.57 14.45 -12.80
C PHE A 46 -3.46 15.69 -13.69
N THR A 47 -4.09 16.81 -13.31
CA THR A 47 -4.16 18.02 -14.15
C THR A 47 -3.12 19.08 -13.80
N GLU A 48 -2.63 19.13 -12.57
CA GLU A 48 -1.63 20.12 -12.15
C GLU A 48 -0.21 19.65 -12.43
N MET A 49 0.66 20.62 -12.69
CA MET A 49 2.09 20.37 -12.85
C MET A 49 2.76 20.04 -11.52
N THR A 50 3.86 19.29 -11.59
CA THR A 50 4.70 19.03 -10.43
C THR A 50 5.34 20.35 -9.98
N PRO A 51 5.12 20.77 -8.73
CA PRO A 51 5.45 22.12 -8.31
C PRO A 51 6.94 22.21 -7.93
N PRO A 52 7.50 23.43 -7.87
CA PRO A 52 8.87 23.63 -7.38
C PRO A 52 9.05 23.14 -5.93
N PRO A 53 10.28 22.73 -5.53
CA PRO A 53 10.56 22.39 -4.14
C PRO A 53 10.23 23.57 -3.21
N ASN A 54 9.70 23.25 -2.01
CA ASN A 54 9.19 24.20 -1.01
C ASN A 54 7.90 24.96 -1.40
N THR A 55 7.10 24.44 -2.34
CA THR A 55 5.73 24.95 -2.58
C THR A 55 4.68 23.85 -2.32
N GLU A 56 3.55 24.24 -1.71
CA GLU A 56 2.46 23.32 -1.34
C GLU A 56 1.53 23.05 -2.53
N GLY A 57 0.96 21.84 -2.61
CA GLY A 57 -0.01 21.43 -3.64
C GLY A 57 0.62 20.72 -4.85
N GLY A 58 0.03 20.90 -6.03
CA GLY A 58 0.55 20.41 -7.31
C GLY A 58 0.27 18.94 -7.65
N GLY A 59 0.68 18.53 -8.85
CA GLY A 59 0.35 17.23 -9.44
C GLY A 59 1.45 16.58 -10.27
N LEU A 60 1.06 15.66 -11.15
CA LEU A 60 1.95 14.81 -11.94
C LEU A 60 1.75 14.97 -13.45
N ALA A 61 1.01 16.00 -13.91
CA ALA A 61 0.67 16.20 -15.32
C ALA A 61 1.91 16.21 -16.24
N ASN A 62 3.01 16.83 -15.80
CA ASN A 62 4.29 16.85 -16.52
C ASN A 62 4.89 15.45 -16.71
N ALA A 63 4.89 14.64 -15.65
CA ALA A 63 5.45 13.30 -15.70
C ALA A 63 4.60 12.37 -16.57
N LEU A 64 3.27 12.49 -16.49
CA LEU A 64 2.31 11.72 -17.29
C LEU A 64 2.41 12.08 -18.78
N ALA A 65 2.46 13.38 -19.11
CA ALA A 65 2.62 13.85 -20.48
C ALA A 65 3.97 13.42 -21.08
N GLY A 66 5.07 13.54 -20.33
CA GLY A 66 6.39 13.10 -20.75
C GLY A 66 6.47 11.59 -20.99
N SER A 67 5.89 10.78 -20.09
CA SER A 67 5.83 9.31 -20.24
C SER A 67 4.94 8.91 -21.42
N GLY A 68 3.79 9.56 -21.59
CA GLY A 68 2.88 9.34 -22.73
C GLY A 68 3.54 9.66 -24.06
N LEU A 69 4.31 10.76 -24.13
CA LEU A 69 5.11 11.11 -25.30
C LEU A 69 6.15 10.01 -25.61
N LEU A 70 6.94 9.58 -24.62
CA LEU A 70 7.94 8.53 -24.82
C LEU A 70 7.33 7.21 -25.34
N ILE A 71 6.14 6.83 -24.85
CA ILE A 71 5.43 5.64 -25.33
C ILE A 71 4.96 5.83 -26.78
N LEU A 72 4.32 6.96 -27.09
CA LEU A 72 3.79 7.26 -28.44
C LEU A 72 4.88 7.35 -29.52
N TRP A 73 6.08 7.81 -29.18
CA TRP A 73 7.22 7.87 -30.11
C TRP A 73 8.03 6.57 -30.18
N ALA A 74 7.76 5.59 -29.30
CA ALA A 74 8.42 4.28 -29.29
C ALA A 74 7.61 3.19 -30.03
N THR A 75 6.33 3.43 -30.31
CA THR A 75 5.45 2.60 -31.16
C THR A 75 5.44 3.09 -32.60
#